data_AF-A0A962F7B7-F1
#
_entry.id   AF-A0A962F7B7-F1
#
_cell.length_a   1.000
_cell.length_b   1.000
_cell.length_c   1.000
_cell.angle_alpha   90.00
_cell.angle_beta   90.00
_cell.angle_gamma   90.00
#
_symmetry.space_group_name_H-M   'P 1'
#
loop_
_entity.id
_entity.type
_entity.pdbx_description
1 polymer ?
#
loop_
_entity_poly.entity_id
_entity_poly.type
_entity_poly.pdbx_seq_one_letter_code
_entity_poly.pdbx_strand_id
1 'polypeptide(L)'
;MTPQERADILATISDLTKSATGTRIRKNYAAMSDTELDAEYKFWWDASERAAREEQERFTREKAAYFARIDKMAADHGVSFATAVRWDMQAQGIEDDLDFYAYENGLNIEATLKLSEKLRGSDLDHLVRRSFLTA
;
A
#
# COMPACT_ATOMS: atom_id res chain seq x y z
N MET A 1 -18.92 23.25 -21.10
CA MET A 1 -18.41 23.25 -19.71
C MET A 1 -18.78 24.59 -19.10
N THR A 2 -19.28 24.59 -17.87
CA THR A 2 -19.50 25.83 -17.12
C THR A 2 -18.17 26.36 -16.57
N PRO A 3 -18.07 27.65 -16.25
CA PRO A 3 -16.85 28.18 -15.61
C PRO A 3 -16.47 27.46 -14.31
N GLN A 4 -17.45 26.99 -13.55
CA GLN A 4 -17.22 26.24 -12.30
C GLN A 4 -16.64 24.85 -12.59
N GLU A 5 -17.25 24.09 -13.51
CA GLU A 5 -16.75 22.78 -13.92
C GLU A 5 -15.30 22.86 -14.41
N ARG A 6 -14.97 23.91 -15.17
CA ARG A 6 -13.60 24.15 -15.64
C ARG A 6 -12.63 24.39 -14.48
N ALA A 7 -13.02 25.20 -13.51
CA ALA A 7 -12.21 25.47 -12.32
C ALA A 7 -11.96 24.18 -11.51
N ASP A 8 -13.00 23.36 -11.34
CA ASP A 8 -12.92 22.10 -10.61
C ASP A 8 -11.99 21.09 -11.31
N ILE A 9 -12.07 20.98 -12.64
CA ILE A 9 -11.16 20.14 -13.42
C ILE A 9 -9.71 20.62 -13.29
N LEU A 10 -9.47 21.93 -13.42
CA LEU A 10 -8.12 22.49 -13.31
C LEU A 10 -7.50 22.27 -11.91
N ALA A 11 -8.33 22.31 -10.86
CA ALA A 11 -7.88 22.00 -9.50
C ALA A 11 -7.54 20.51 -9.34
N THR A 12 -8.30 19.62 -9.96
CA THR A 12 -8.24 18.17 -9.72
C THR A 12 -7.24 17.45 -10.62
N ILE A 13 -7.05 17.89 -11.87
CA ILE A 13 -6.26 17.18 -12.89
C ILE A 13 -4.79 16.98 -12.46
N SER A 14 -4.24 17.92 -11.70
CA SER A 14 -2.89 17.82 -11.13
C SER A 14 -2.78 16.63 -10.16
N ASP A 15 -3.77 16.45 -9.29
CA ASP A 15 -3.79 15.34 -8.34
C ASP A 15 -4.06 14.00 -9.04
N LEU A 16 -4.91 13.98 -10.07
CA LEU A 16 -5.11 12.77 -10.88
C LEU A 16 -3.80 12.32 -11.55
N THR A 17 -3.00 13.25 -12.08
CA THR A 17 -1.71 12.88 -12.68
C THR A 17 -0.75 12.27 -11.65
N LYS A 18 -0.79 12.76 -10.40
CA LYS A 18 -0.02 12.20 -9.29
C LYS A 18 -0.49 10.81 -8.93
N SER A 19 -1.80 10.59 -8.81
CA SER A 19 -2.36 9.28 -8.50
C SER A 19 -2.08 8.26 -9.60
N ALA A 20 -2.11 8.67 -10.86
CA ALA A 20 -1.87 7.79 -12.00
C ALA A 20 -0.39 7.44 -12.22
N THR A 21 0.54 8.37 -11.94
CA THR A 21 1.95 8.23 -12.34
C THR A 21 2.97 8.34 -11.20
N GLY A 22 2.52 8.67 -9.99
CA GLY A 22 3.37 9.00 -8.86
C GLY A 22 3.91 10.43 -8.84
N THR A 23 3.74 11.21 -9.92
CA THR A 23 4.23 12.60 -10.02
C THR A 23 3.20 13.57 -10.58
N ARG A 24 3.24 14.83 -10.15
CA ARG A 24 2.36 15.87 -10.70
C ARG A 24 2.93 16.39 -12.02
N ILE A 25 2.20 16.18 -13.12
CA ILE A 25 2.64 16.62 -14.44
C ILE A 25 2.43 18.13 -14.56
N ARG A 26 3.52 18.85 -14.84
CA ARG A 26 3.50 20.31 -15.07
C ARG A 26 3.16 20.62 -16.53
N LYS A 27 1.86 20.63 -16.84
CA LYS A 27 1.31 21.04 -18.14
C LYS A 27 0.44 22.29 -17.96
N ASN A 28 0.39 23.17 -18.96
CA ASN A 28 -0.45 24.36 -18.90
C ASN A 28 -1.91 24.01 -19.27
N TYR A 29 -2.62 23.34 -18.36
CA TYR A 29 -4.01 22.94 -18.57
C TYR A 29 -4.96 24.14 -18.76
N ALA A 30 -4.64 25.30 -18.17
CA ALA A 30 -5.46 26.51 -18.28
C ALA A 30 -5.52 27.07 -19.72
N ALA A 31 -4.50 26.79 -20.54
CA ALA A 31 -4.45 27.20 -21.94
C ALA A 31 -5.17 26.24 -22.91
N MET A 32 -5.65 25.09 -22.44
CA MET A 32 -6.40 24.13 -23.26
C MET A 32 -7.82 24.61 -23.53
N SER A 33 -8.38 24.24 -24.68
CA SER A 33 -9.83 24.37 -24.90
C SER A 33 -10.62 23.50 -23.91
N ASP A 34 -11.91 23.80 -23.71
CA ASP A 34 -12.78 22.99 -22.82
C ASP A 34 -12.84 21.52 -23.26
N THR A 35 -12.87 21.26 -24.57
CA THR A 35 -12.92 19.90 -25.12
C THR A 35 -11.64 19.14 -24.87
N GLU A 36 -10.48 19.76 -25.06
CA GLU A 36 -9.19 19.14 -24.76
C GLU A 36 -9.02 18.90 -23.26
N LEU A 37 -9.45 19.86 -22.44
CA LEU A 37 -9.35 19.76 -20.98
C LEU A 37 -10.24 18.63 -20.43
N ASP A 38 -11.47 18.49 -20.92
CA ASP A 38 -12.37 17.39 -20.54
C ASP A 38 -11.81 16.02 -20.96
N ALA A 39 -11.25 15.91 -22.17
CA ALA A 39 -10.63 14.69 -22.65
C ALA A 39 -9.40 14.29 -21.81
N GLU A 40 -8.55 15.26 -21.49
CA GLU A 40 -7.37 15.06 -20.64
C GLU A 40 -7.77 14.66 -19.21
N TYR A 41 -8.81 15.31 -18.64
CA TYR A 41 -9.35 14.95 -17.34
C TYR A 41 -9.82 13.50 -17.28
N LYS A 42 -10.64 13.07 -18.26
CA LYS A 42 -11.14 11.69 -18.34
C LYS A 42 -10.01 10.68 -18.50
N PHE A 43 -9.01 11.00 -19.32
CA PHE A 43 -7.83 10.17 -19.47
C PHE A 43 -7.10 9.96 -18.13
N TRP A 44 -6.85 11.04 -17.38
CA TRP A 44 -6.16 10.95 -16.09
C TRP A 44 -7.02 10.32 -15.00
N TRP A 45 -8.34 10.49 -15.05
CA TRP A 45 -9.27 9.78 -14.17
C TRP A 45 -9.17 8.26 -14.37
N ASP A 46 -9.32 7.78 -15.60
CA ASP A 46 -9.24 6.36 -15.94
C ASP A 46 -7.84 5.78 -15.65
N ALA A 47 -6.78 6.56 -15.89
CA ALA A 47 -5.42 6.17 -15.54
C ALA A 47 -5.24 6.06 -14.01
N SER A 48 -5.79 6.99 -13.23
CA SER A 48 -5.74 6.96 -11.77
C SER A 48 -6.51 5.77 -11.19
N GLU A 49 -7.70 5.47 -11.71
CA GLU A 49 -8.49 4.30 -11.28
C GLU A 49 -7.78 2.98 -11.59
N ARG A 50 -7.18 2.86 -12.79
CA ARG A 50 -6.39 1.67 -13.15
C ARG A 50 -5.18 1.51 -12.25
N ALA A 51 -4.42 2.58 -11.99
CA ALA A 51 -3.27 2.54 -11.10
C ALA A 51 -3.67 2.10 -9.68
N ALA A 52 -4.76 2.66 -9.13
CA ALA A 52 -5.27 2.27 -7.82
C ALA A 52 -5.70 0.79 -7.77
N ARG A 53 -6.33 0.29 -8.83
CA ARG A 53 -6.72 -1.12 -8.92
C ARG A 53 -5.51 -2.05 -9.03
N GLU A 54 -4.55 -1.73 -9.89
CA GLU A 54 -3.32 -2.52 -10.06
C GLU A 54 -2.50 -2.56 -8.76
N GLU A 55 -2.43 -1.44 -8.04
CA GLU A 55 -1.83 -1.35 -6.70
C GLU A 55 -2.54 -2.28 -5.71
N GLN A 56 -3.87 -2.23 -5.64
CA GLN A 56 -4.66 -3.08 -4.75
C GLN A 56 -4.53 -4.58 -5.08
N GLU A 57 -4.51 -4.93 -6.37
CA GLU A 57 -4.29 -6.30 -6.83
C GLU A 57 -2.88 -6.78 -6.49
N ARG A 58 -1.87 -5.95 -6.71
CA ARG A 58 -0.47 -6.25 -6.33
C ARG A 58 -0.37 -6.49 -4.83
N PHE A 59 -0.91 -5.56 -4.03
CA PHE A 59 -0.93 -5.66 -2.59
C PHE A 59 -1.62 -6.95 -2.09
N THR A 60 -2.78 -7.28 -2.67
CA THR A 60 -3.52 -8.50 -2.30
C THR A 60 -2.69 -9.76 -2.57
N ARG A 61 -1.98 -9.81 -3.71
CA ARG A 61 -1.09 -10.94 -4.06
C ARG A 61 0.11 -11.04 -3.12
N GLU A 62 0.78 -9.93 -2.85
CA GLU A 62 1.95 -9.87 -1.97
C GLU A 62 1.60 -10.29 -0.53
N LYS A 63 0.50 -9.76 0.01
CA LYS A 63 -0.07 -10.17 1.30
C LYS A 63 -0.32 -11.68 1.36
N ALA A 64 -0.99 -12.23 0.35
CA ALA A 64 -1.30 -13.66 0.31
C ALA A 64 -0.03 -14.52 0.23
N ALA A 65 0.93 -14.12 -0.60
CA ALA A 65 2.21 -14.80 -0.75
C ALA A 65 3.02 -14.80 0.56
N TYR A 66 3.05 -13.66 1.27
CA TYR A 66 3.70 -13.55 2.57
C TYR A 66 3.12 -14.54 3.59
N PHE A 67 1.81 -14.51 3.83
CA PHE A 67 1.19 -15.39 4.82
C PHE A 67 1.36 -16.87 4.45
N ALA A 68 1.22 -17.22 3.17
CA ALA A 68 1.44 -18.59 2.71
C ALA A 68 2.89 -19.05 2.93
N ARG A 69 3.87 -18.16 2.75
CA ARG A 69 5.29 -18.44 3.00
C ARG A 69 5.56 -18.74 4.48
N ILE A 70 5.03 -17.91 5.39
CA ILE A 70 5.19 -18.11 6.83
C ILE A 70 4.42 -19.36 7.32
N ASP A 71 3.19 -19.57 6.85
CA ASP A 71 2.41 -20.76 7.18
C ASP A 71 3.13 -22.04 6.70
N LYS A 72 3.74 -22.00 5.51
CA LYS A 72 4.57 -23.10 5.00
C LYS A 72 5.81 -23.33 5.86
N MET A 73 6.53 -22.28 6.25
CA MET A 73 7.69 -22.40 7.15
C MET A 73 7.29 -23.02 8.49
N ALA A 74 6.17 -22.58 9.07
CA ALA A 74 5.64 -23.14 10.31
C ALA A 74 5.33 -24.65 10.17
N ALA A 75 4.70 -25.05 9.06
CA ALA A 75 4.37 -26.44 8.78
C ALA A 75 5.61 -27.32 8.52
N ASP A 76 6.53 -26.86 7.67
CA ASP A 76 7.73 -27.61 7.28
C ASP A 76 8.64 -27.89 8.49
N HIS A 77 8.67 -26.99 9.48
CA HIS A 77 9.49 -27.10 10.68
C HIS A 77 8.73 -27.54 11.93
N GLY A 78 7.41 -27.71 11.87
CA GLY A 78 6.59 -28.10 13.02
C GLY A 78 6.59 -27.06 14.15
N VAL A 79 6.64 -25.77 13.81
CA VAL A 79 6.70 -24.65 14.76
C VAL A 79 5.44 -23.79 14.71
N SER A 80 5.26 -22.90 15.70
CA SER A 80 4.14 -21.94 15.69
C SER A 80 4.34 -20.87 14.62
N PHE A 81 3.26 -20.24 14.18
CA PHE A 81 3.30 -19.08 13.28
C PHE A 81 4.22 -17.97 13.82
N ALA A 82 4.10 -17.65 15.12
CA ALA A 82 4.95 -16.64 15.76
C ALA A 82 6.45 -17.02 15.73
N THR A 83 6.76 -18.30 15.93
CA THR A 83 8.15 -18.79 15.83
C THR A 83 8.68 -18.65 14.40
N ALA A 84 7.88 -18.98 13.40
CA ALA A 84 8.26 -18.82 12.00
C ALA A 84 8.47 -17.34 11.63
N VAL A 85 7.59 -16.43 12.09
CA VAL A 85 7.80 -14.98 11.93
C VAL A 85 9.09 -14.53 12.61
N ARG A 86 9.35 -14.97 13.85
CA ARG A 86 10.57 -14.62 14.57
C ARG A 86 11.83 -15.08 13.82
N TRP A 87 11.82 -16.29 13.27
CA TRP A 87 12.95 -16.80 12.49
C TRP A 87 13.15 -16.00 11.19
N ASP A 88 12.06 -15.62 10.53
CA ASP A 88 12.14 -14.79 9.32
C ASP A 88 12.66 -13.38 9.62
N MET A 89 12.19 -12.77 10.70
CA MET A 89 12.68 -11.51 11.27
C MET A 89 14.19 -11.57 11.56
N GLN A 90 14.65 -12.63 12.23
CA GLN A 90 16.07 -12.86 12.50
C GLN A 90 16.90 -13.05 11.22
N ALA A 91 16.38 -13.79 10.23
CA ALA A 91 17.05 -13.98 8.95
C ALA A 91 17.19 -12.68 8.15
N GLN A 92 16.26 -11.74 8.30
CA GLN A 92 16.29 -10.41 7.69
C GLN A 92 17.10 -9.39 8.53
N GLY A 93 17.52 -9.75 9.75
CA GLY A 93 18.21 -8.84 10.67
C GLY A 93 17.29 -7.77 11.29
N ILE A 94 15.97 -8.03 11.36
CA ILE A 94 14.95 -7.11 11.87
C ILE A 94 14.30 -7.73 13.11
N GLU A 95 14.98 -7.72 14.25
CA GLU A 95 14.54 -8.50 15.42
C GLU A 95 13.53 -7.77 16.33
N ASP A 96 13.57 -6.43 16.37
CA ASP A 96 12.84 -5.63 17.36
C ASP A 96 11.86 -4.61 16.76
N ASP A 97 11.63 -4.65 15.44
CA ASP A 97 10.79 -3.68 14.73
C ASP A 97 9.80 -4.39 13.80
N LEU A 98 8.61 -4.69 14.34
CA LEU A 98 7.56 -5.37 13.59
C LEU A 98 6.97 -4.50 12.47
N ASP A 99 6.95 -3.18 12.65
CA ASP A 99 6.42 -2.24 11.63
C ASP A 99 7.39 -2.18 10.45
N PHE A 100 8.68 -2.04 10.71
CA PHE A 100 9.71 -2.07 9.68
C PHE A 100 9.78 -3.44 8.99
N TYR A 101 9.69 -4.53 9.74
CA TYR A 101 9.62 -5.88 9.17
C TYR A 101 8.40 -6.05 8.24
N ALA A 102 7.22 -5.57 8.66
CA ALA A 102 6.02 -5.62 7.84
C ALA A 102 6.19 -4.79 6.54
N TYR A 103 6.79 -3.60 6.64
CA TYR A 103 7.11 -2.74 5.50
C TYR A 103 8.05 -3.43 4.49
N GLU A 104 9.17 -4.01 4.96
CA GLU A 104 10.14 -4.72 4.11
C GLU A 104 9.52 -5.94 3.39
N ASN A 105 8.47 -6.52 3.96
CA ASN A 105 7.72 -7.63 3.36
C ASN A 105 6.52 -7.18 2.52
N GLY A 106 6.42 -5.89 2.19
CA GLY A 106 5.36 -5.32 1.33
C GLY A 106 3.98 -5.32 1.99
N LEU A 107 3.91 -5.41 3.32
CA LEU A 107 2.66 -5.39 4.05
C LEU A 107 2.20 -3.95 4.30
N ASN A 108 0.98 -3.64 3.89
CA ASN A 108 0.33 -2.38 4.22
C ASN A 108 -0.29 -2.46 5.63
N ILE A 109 -0.84 -1.33 6.09
CA ILE A 109 -1.46 -1.20 7.42
C ILE A 109 -2.47 -2.33 7.71
N GLU A 110 -3.34 -2.69 6.75
CA GLU A 110 -4.33 -3.75 6.95
C GLU A 110 -3.67 -5.13 7.13
N ALA A 111 -2.65 -5.44 6.34
CA ALA A 111 -1.90 -6.69 6.51
C ALA A 111 -1.07 -6.71 7.79
N THR A 112 -0.46 -5.58 8.16
CA THR A 112 0.28 -5.41 9.41
C THR A 112 -0.64 -5.63 10.61
N LEU A 113 -1.85 -5.06 10.61
CA LEU A 113 -2.84 -5.31 11.67
C LEU A 113 -3.19 -6.80 11.77
N LYS A 114 -3.40 -7.47 10.64
CA LYS A 114 -3.68 -8.92 10.62
C LYS A 114 -2.49 -9.76 11.11
N LEU A 115 -1.26 -9.36 10.78
CA LEU A 115 -0.05 -9.97 11.31
C LEU A 115 0.00 -9.78 12.83
N SER A 116 -0.18 -8.55 13.31
CA SER A 116 -0.24 -8.22 14.73
C SER A 116 -1.29 -9.03 15.48
N GLU A 117 -2.50 -9.18 14.94
CA GLU A 117 -3.55 -10.03 15.53
C GLU A 117 -3.11 -11.49 15.68
N LYS A 118 -2.45 -12.06 14.66
CA LYS A 118 -1.91 -13.43 14.72
C LYS A 118 -0.77 -13.59 15.73
N LEU A 119 -0.07 -12.50 16.05
CA LEU A 119 1.04 -12.49 17.01
C LEU A 119 0.59 -12.14 18.44
N ARG A 120 -0.67 -11.71 18.66
CA ARG A 120 -1.15 -11.36 20.00
C ARG A 120 -1.09 -12.56 20.95
N GLY A 121 -0.57 -12.33 22.14
CA GLY A 121 -0.37 -13.36 23.16
C GLY A 121 0.76 -14.35 22.87
N SER A 122 1.55 -14.14 21.82
CA SER A 122 2.78 -14.90 21.56
C SER A 122 4.00 -14.28 22.27
N ASP A 123 5.17 -14.89 22.09
CA ASP A 123 6.45 -14.33 22.50
C ASP A 123 6.77 -12.99 21.81
N LEU A 124 6.17 -12.71 20.65
CA LEU A 124 6.29 -11.44 19.92
C LEU A 124 5.24 -10.39 20.31
N ASP A 125 4.36 -10.65 21.30
CA ASP A 125 3.32 -9.71 21.71
C ASP A 125 3.88 -8.36 22.19
N HIS A 126 5.10 -8.36 22.75
CA HIS A 126 5.79 -7.14 23.17
C HIS A 126 6.15 -6.24 21.98
N LEU A 127 6.43 -6.81 20.80
CA LEU A 127 6.64 -6.05 19.57
C LEU A 127 5.33 -5.50 19.05
N VAL A 128 4.25 -6.28 19.08
CA VAL A 128 2.90 -5.81 18.72
C VAL A 128 2.49 -4.62 19.57
N ARG A 129 2.75 -4.62 20.89
CA ARG A 129 2.40 -3.47 21.75
C ARG A 129 3.22 -2.21 21.47
N ARG A 130 4.41 -2.35 20.90
CA ARG A 130 5.26 -1.22 20.46
C ARG A 130 4.88 -0.75 19.05
N SER A 131 4.48 -1.70 18.21
CA SER A 131 4.04 -1.54 16.82
C SER A 131 2.56 -1.15 16.79
N PHE A 132 2.31 0.15 16.86
CA PHE A 132 1.03 0.72 16.45
C PHE A 132 1.34 2.15 16.04
N LEU A 133 1.92 2.33 14.83
CA LEU A 133 1.95 3.61 14.13
C LEU A 133 2.23 4.78 15.09
N THR A 134 3.50 5.01 15.45
CA THR A 134 3.87 6.21 16.19
C THR A 134 3.32 7.45 15.47
N ALA A 135 2.23 8.00 16.03
CA ALA A 135 1.41 9.16 15.61
C ALA A 135 0.26 8.87 14.63
#